data_AF-A0A9W4RC51-F1
#
_entry.id   AF-A0A9W4RC51-F1
#
_cell.length_a   1.000
_cell.length_b   1.000
_cell.length_c   1.000
_cell.angle_alpha   90.00
_cell.angle_beta   90.00
_cell.angle_gamma   90.00
#
_symmetry.space_group_name_H-M   'P 1'
#
loop_
_entity.id
_entity.type
_entity.pdbx_description
1 polymer ?
#
loop_
_entity_poly.entity_id
_entity_poly.type
_entity_poly.pdbx_seq_one_letter_code
_entity_poly.pdbx_strand_id
1 'polypeptide(L)'
;MCCIALAGPNLASHNPSTMNINSRLFDSIRIGSSEAEAAVESDAPRCDHPGCQRAGEFRAPKGRGREGQFFLFCMEHVKAYNATYNYFAGMDDDALAAYAKQEEIGHRPTWKLGVNSKAARMSQRGRAANGEAGADMHDAFNLFGARNRQQAAQPESRVGVVARKALDTLGLDDTADSAAIKARYKELVKRFHPDANGGDRSREGTLQEILKAYQQLKSVGMV
;
A
#
# COMPACT_ATOMS: atom_id res chain seq x y z
N MET A 1 -39.80 32.88 70.70
CA MET A 1 -38.50 32.95 70.00
C MET A 1 -38.73 32.50 68.57
N CYS A 2 -38.74 33.39 67.57
CA CYS A 2 -37.59 33.72 66.70
C CYS A 2 -37.01 32.43 66.05
N CYS A 3 -36.96 32.25 64.72
CA CYS A 3 -36.47 33.20 63.71
C CYS A 3 -37.10 32.99 62.33
N ILE A 4 -37.13 34.09 61.58
CA ILE A 4 -37.46 34.27 60.17
C ILE A 4 -36.32 33.72 59.29
N ALA A 5 -36.63 33.16 58.12
CA ALA A 5 -35.70 33.14 56.99
C ALA A 5 -36.45 33.23 55.65
N LEU A 6 -36.19 34.34 54.95
CA LEU A 6 -36.53 34.65 53.56
C LEU A 6 -35.58 33.89 52.62
N ALA A 7 -36.03 33.55 51.40
CA ALA A 7 -35.38 33.90 50.12
C ALA A 7 -35.79 32.95 48.97
N GLY A 8 -36.45 33.51 47.95
CA GLY A 8 -35.92 33.61 46.58
C GLY A 8 -35.79 32.35 45.69
N PRO A 9 -36.13 32.46 44.39
CA PRO A 9 -36.22 31.33 43.45
C PRO A 9 -34.84 30.85 42.98
N ASN A 10 -34.68 29.55 42.80
CA ASN A 10 -33.46 28.97 42.25
C ASN A 10 -33.47 29.11 40.72
N LEU A 11 -32.73 30.13 40.25
CA LEU A 11 -32.41 30.36 38.84
C LEU A 11 -31.56 29.22 38.28
N ALA A 12 -32.02 28.70 37.15
CA ALA A 12 -31.27 28.14 36.02
C ALA A 12 -29.85 27.61 36.27
N SER A 13 -29.64 26.34 35.93
CA SER A 13 -28.45 25.98 35.16
C SER A 13 -28.77 24.83 34.20
N HIS A 14 -28.79 25.16 32.92
CA HIS A 14 -28.76 24.18 31.83
C HIS A 14 -27.31 23.71 31.60
N ASN A 15 -27.15 22.37 31.59
CA ASN A 15 -26.22 21.54 30.82
C ASN A 15 -24.70 21.62 31.09
N PRO A 16 -24.01 20.46 31.15
CA PRO A 16 -23.65 19.79 29.89
C PRO A 16 -23.85 18.25 29.88
N SER A 17 -24.43 17.78 28.77
CA SER A 17 -24.43 16.43 28.20
C SER A 17 -23.55 15.38 28.91
N THR A 18 -24.10 14.71 29.92
CA THR A 18 -23.61 13.41 30.38
C THR A 18 -24.17 12.36 29.42
N MET A 19 -23.31 11.76 28.59
CA MET A 19 -23.71 10.59 27.82
C MET A 19 -24.08 9.47 28.78
N ASN A 20 -25.36 9.11 28.84
CA ASN A 20 -25.83 8.00 29.66
C ASN A 20 -25.45 6.67 29.00
N ILE A 21 -24.39 6.06 29.53
CA ILE A 21 -23.76 4.82 29.06
C ILE A 21 -24.69 3.60 29.26
N ASN A 22 -25.76 3.76 30.03
CA ASN A 22 -26.77 2.73 30.32
C ASN A 22 -28.08 2.94 29.54
N SER A 23 -28.07 3.74 28.47
CA SER A 23 -29.25 3.86 27.62
C SER A 23 -29.47 2.59 26.77
N ARG A 24 -30.73 2.33 26.41
CA ARG A 24 -31.11 1.26 25.47
C ARG A 24 -30.36 1.29 24.14
N LEU A 25 -29.82 2.47 23.78
CA LEU A 25 -29.01 2.66 22.58
C LEU A 25 -27.64 1.94 22.68
N PHE A 26 -27.06 1.83 23.87
CA PHE A 26 -25.76 1.18 24.09
C PHE A 26 -25.89 -0.29 24.55
N ASP A 27 -27.07 -0.70 25.04
CA ASP A 27 -27.39 -2.11 25.32
C ASP A 27 -27.44 -2.96 24.04
N SER A 28 -27.91 -2.40 22.92
CA SER A 28 -27.95 -3.11 21.63
C SER A 28 -26.60 -3.15 20.90
N ILE A 29 -25.61 -2.36 21.35
CA ILE A 29 -24.25 -2.34 20.80
C ILE A 29 -23.34 -3.32 21.56
N ARG A 30 -23.69 -3.69 22.79
CA ARG A 30 -22.98 -4.73 23.52
C ARG A 30 -23.33 -6.09 22.91
N ILE A 31 -22.43 -6.58 22.08
CA ILE A 31 -22.39 -7.97 21.65
C ILE A 31 -22.18 -8.80 22.92
N GLY A 32 -23.28 -9.33 23.47
CA GLY A 32 -23.23 -10.32 24.54
C GLY A 32 -22.46 -11.54 24.04
N SER A 33 -21.82 -12.26 24.96
CA SER A 33 -21.32 -13.60 24.67
C SER A 33 -22.49 -14.39 24.10
N SER A 34 -22.41 -14.76 22.82
CA SER A 34 -23.37 -15.64 22.19
C SER A 34 -23.50 -16.86 23.08
N GLU A 35 -24.66 -17.01 23.72
CA GLU A 35 -25.08 -18.30 24.21
C GLU A 35 -24.92 -19.25 23.03
N ALA A 36 -24.07 -20.25 23.26
CA ALA A 36 -23.70 -21.33 22.36
C ALA A 36 -24.67 -21.44 21.18
N GLU A 37 -24.18 -21.14 19.97
CA GLU A 37 -24.79 -21.65 18.76
C GLU A 37 -25.04 -23.13 19.01
N ALA A 38 -26.31 -23.47 19.26
CA ALA A 38 -26.74 -24.84 19.42
C ALA A 38 -26.21 -25.57 18.20
N ALA A 39 -25.30 -26.52 18.44
CA ALA A 39 -24.70 -27.34 17.42
C ALA A 39 -25.84 -27.90 16.57
N VAL A 40 -26.04 -27.31 15.39
CA VAL A 40 -26.83 -27.93 14.35
C VAL A 40 -26.03 -29.17 14.02
N GLU A 41 -26.50 -30.33 14.49
CA GLU A 41 -26.04 -31.63 14.00
C GLU A 41 -26.45 -31.69 12.52
N SER A 42 -25.68 -31.02 11.68
CA SER A 42 -25.70 -31.24 10.25
C SER A 42 -25.26 -32.68 10.06
N ASP A 43 -25.99 -33.43 9.24
CA ASP A 43 -25.61 -34.75 8.73
C ASP A 43 -24.28 -34.61 7.97
N ALA A 44 -23.19 -34.51 8.73
CA ALA A 44 -21.89 -34.18 8.22
C ALA A 44 -21.33 -35.45 7.58
N PRO A 45 -20.90 -35.38 6.32
CA PRO A 45 -20.31 -36.53 5.65
C PRO A 45 -19.16 -37.08 6.48
N ARG A 46 -19.07 -38.40 6.56
CA ARG A 46 -18.00 -39.08 7.30
C ARG A 46 -16.65 -38.76 6.65
N CYS A 47 -15.60 -38.78 7.47
CA CYS A 47 -14.23 -38.60 7.02
C CYS A 47 -13.84 -39.66 5.97
N ASP A 48 -13.27 -39.22 4.85
CA ASP A 48 -12.80 -40.06 3.73
C ASP A 48 -11.53 -40.89 4.05
N HIS A 49 -10.97 -40.78 5.26
CA HIS A 49 -9.77 -41.53 5.64
C HIS A 49 -10.15 -42.99 5.94
N PRO A 50 -9.44 -44.00 5.41
CA PRO A 50 -9.71 -45.40 5.72
C PRO A 50 -9.70 -45.64 7.24
N GLY A 51 -10.77 -46.21 7.77
CA GLY A 51 -10.91 -46.52 9.20
C GLY A 51 -11.37 -45.38 10.11
N CYS A 52 -11.63 -44.18 9.58
CA CYS A 52 -12.16 -43.06 10.38
C CYS A 52 -13.68 -42.98 10.32
N GLN A 53 -14.34 -42.76 11.47
CA GLN A 53 -15.79 -42.54 11.54
C GLN A 53 -16.19 -41.13 12.01
N ARG A 54 -15.22 -40.23 12.19
CA ARG A 54 -15.49 -38.84 12.61
C ARG A 54 -16.09 -38.01 11.49
N ALA A 55 -16.74 -36.90 11.86
CA ALA A 55 -17.28 -35.93 10.92
C ALA A 55 -16.16 -35.32 10.03
N GLY A 56 -16.41 -35.26 8.73
CA GLY A 56 -15.54 -34.71 7.70
C GLY A 56 -15.94 -33.28 7.35
N GLU A 57 -15.62 -32.32 8.21
CA GLU A 57 -15.96 -30.91 8.01
C GLU A 57 -14.97 -30.19 7.07
N PHE A 58 -13.74 -30.68 6.99
CA PHE A 58 -12.64 -29.97 6.35
C PHE A 58 -12.37 -30.51 4.93
N ARG A 59 -12.29 -29.60 3.96
CA ARG A 59 -12.06 -29.91 2.55
C ARG A 59 -10.55 -29.91 2.22
N ALA A 60 -10.07 -30.99 1.63
CA ALA A 60 -8.71 -31.14 1.15
C ALA A 60 -8.67 -31.38 -0.38
N PRO A 61 -7.85 -30.69 -1.18
CA PRO A 61 -7.78 -30.89 -2.64
C PRO A 61 -7.39 -32.33 -3.00
N LYS A 62 -7.91 -32.93 -4.09
CA LYS A 62 -7.53 -34.31 -4.52
C LYS A 62 -6.22 -34.40 -5.32
N GLY A 63 -5.47 -33.30 -5.41
CA GLY A 63 -4.21 -33.19 -6.15
C GLY A 63 -4.35 -32.71 -7.59
N ARG A 64 -3.21 -32.71 -8.30
CA ARG A 64 -3.07 -32.21 -9.68
C ARG A 64 -3.91 -33.05 -10.67
N GLY A 65 -4.62 -32.40 -11.59
CA GLY A 65 -5.50 -33.04 -12.56
C GLY A 65 -6.91 -33.39 -12.05
N ARG A 66 -7.20 -33.13 -10.78
CA ARG A 66 -8.55 -33.21 -10.18
C ARG A 66 -8.89 -31.90 -9.48
N GLU A 67 -8.64 -30.80 -10.17
CA GLU A 67 -9.03 -29.46 -9.73
C GLU A 67 -10.54 -29.38 -9.53
N GLY A 68 -10.96 -28.76 -8.42
CA GLY A 68 -12.36 -28.68 -8.01
C GLY A 68 -12.91 -29.94 -7.30
N GLN A 69 -12.16 -31.04 -7.22
CA GLN A 69 -12.54 -32.18 -6.39
C GLN A 69 -11.83 -32.12 -5.04
N PHE A 70 -12.58 -32.35 -3.98
CA PHE A 70 -12.09 -32.32 -2.60
C PHE A 70 -12.40 -33.62 -1.87
N PHE A 71 -11.49 -34.04 -0.98
CA PHE A 71 -11.76 -35.01 0.08
C PHE A 71 -12.33 -34.28 1.29
N LEU A 72 -13.19 -34.96 2.05
CA LEU A 72 -13.76 -34.48 3.29
C LEU A 72 -13.13 -35.24 4.45
N PHE A 73 -12.43 -34.52 5.32
CA PHE A 73 -11.63 -35.10 6.39
C PHE A 73 -11.95 -34.45 7.73
N CYS A 74 -11.71 -35.17 8.81
CA CYS A 74 -11.73 -34.63 10.17
C CYS A 74 -10.45 -33.82 10.47
N MET A 75 -10.43 -33.06 11.57
CA MET A 75 -9.34 -32.14 11.93
C MET A 75 -7.95 -32.80 11.97
N GLU A 76 -7.83 -34.01 12.50
CA GLU A 76 -6.54 -34.72 12.56
C GLU A 76 -6.07 -35.18 11.17
N HIS A 77 -6.98 -35.71 10.35
CA HIS A 77 -6.63 -36.22 9.02
C HIS A 77 -6.36 -35.11 8.02
N VAL A 78 -6.97 -33.93 8.16
CA VAL A 78 -6.56 -32.76 7.34
C VAL A 78 -5.17 -32.30 7.70
N LYS A 79 -4.77 -32.31 8.97
CA LYS A 79 -3.40 -31.98 9.34
C LYS A 79 -2.40 -32.97 8.76
N ALA A 80 -2.68 -34.27 8.85
CA ALA A 80 -1.84 -35.30 8.24
C ALA A 80 -1.79 -35.19 6.70
N TYR A 81 -2.91 -34.88 6.07
CA TYR A 81 -3.00 -34.64 4.63
C TYR A 81 -2.17 -33.43 4.22
N ASN A 82 -2.39 -32.27 4.85
CA ASN A 82 -1.68 -31.03 4.52
C ASN A 82 -0.18 -31.14 4.77
N ALA A 83 0.25 -31.90 5.78
CA ALA A 83 1.66 -32.13 6.06
C ALA A 83 2.37 -32.94 4.96
N THR A 84 1.63 -33.80 4.26
CA THR A 84 2.17 -34.66 3.18
C THR A 84 1.82 -34.15 1.79
N TYR A 85 0.91 -33.18 1.68
CA TYR A 85 0.43 -32.66 0.42
C TYR A 85 1.44 -31.71 -0.23
N ASN A 86 1.91 -32.08 -1.42
CA ASN A 86 2.67 -31.20 -2.28
C ASN A 86 2.02 -31.18 -3.68
N TYR A 87 1.49 -30.02 -4.06
CA TYR A 87 0.84 -29.83 -5.36
C TYR A 87 1.78 -30.11 -6.55
N PHE A 88 3.07 -29.82 -6.38
CA PHE A 88 4.11 -30.00 -7.39
C PHE A 88 4.86 -31.34 -7.29
N ALA A 89 4.39 -32.27 -6.45
CA ALA A 89 5.00 -33.60 -6.38
C ALA A 89 5.00 -34.27 -7.77
N GLY A 90 6.18 -34.68 -8.24
CA GLY A 90 6.36 -35.31 -9.56
C GLY A 90 6.25 -34.36 -10.76
N MET A 91 6.46 -33.06 -10.57
CA MET A 91 6.71 -32.11 -11.65
C MET A 91 8.23 -32.01 -11.89
N ASP A 92 8.65 -31.81 -13.14
CA ASP A 92 10.05 -31.53 -13.48
C ASP A 92 10.42 -30.07 -13.16
N ASP A 93 11.71 -29.78 -13.07
CA ASP A 93 12.20 -28.44 -12.73
C ASP A 93 11.82 -27.41 -13.81
N ASP A 94 11.70 -27.84 -15.06
CA ASP A 94 11.32 -26.98 -16.19
C ASP A 94 9.85 -26.54 -16.10
N ALA A 95 8.93 -27.43 -15.74
CA ALA A 95 7.53 -27.07 -15.54
C ALA A 95 7.32 -26.24 -14.26
N LEU A 96 8.13 -26.45 -13.22
CA LEU A 96 8.17 -25.55 -12.06
C LEU A 96 8.58 -24.12 -12.47
N ALA A 97 9.64 -23.99 -13.28
CA ALA A 97 10.09 -22.70 -13.79
C ALA A 97 9.05 -22.03 -14.71
N ALA A 98 8.33 -22.82 -15.52
CA ALA A 98 7.23 -22.33 -16.34
C ALA A 98 6.05 -21.82 -15.50
N TYR A 99 5.66 -22.57 -14.46
CA TYR A 99 4.61 -22.16 -13.52
C TYR A 99 4.99 -20.87 -12.78
N ALA A 100 6.23 -20.74 -12.32
CA ALA A 100 6.71 -19.51 -11.68
C ALA A 100 6.63 -18.28 -12.60
N LYS A 101 6.97 -18.43 -13.88
CA LYS A 101 6.81 -17.36 -14.89
C LYS A 101 5.34 -17.02 -15.14
N GLN A 102 4.45 -18.01 -15.06
CA GLN A 102 3.01 -17.79 -15.22
C GLN A 102 2.39 -17.09 -14.01
N GLU A 103 2.86 -17.39 -12.80
CA GLU A 103 2.46 -16.69 -11.57
C GLU A 103 2.87 -15.21 -11.62
N GLU A 104 4.05 -14.88 -12.14
CA GLU A 104 4.50 -13.49 -12.32
C GLU A 104 3.52 -12.65 -13.16
N ILE A 105 2.90 -13.28 -14.16
CA ILE A 105 1.89 -12.66 -15.04
C ILE A 105 0.44 -12.94 -14.59
N GLY A 106 0.24 -13.63 -13.45
CA GLY A 106 -1.06 -14.01 -12.90
C GLY A 106 -1.89 -14.90 -13.82
N HIS A 107 -1.24 -15.82 -14.56
CA HIS A 107 -1.85 -16.69 -15.57
C HIS A 107 -2.61 -15.95 -16.69
N ARG A 108 -2.37 -14.64 -16.84
CA ARG A 108 -2.98 -13.85 -17.91
C ARG A 108 -2.28 -14.16 -19.23
N PRO A 109 -3.01 -14.46 -20.32
CA PRO A 109 -2.39 -14.65 -21.62
C PRO A 109 -1.72 -13.34 -22.07
N THR A 110 -0.38 -13.35 -22.10
CA THR A 110 0.41 -12.21 -22.59
C THR A 110 0.80 -12.44 -24.04
N TRP A 111 0.44 -11.51 -24.92
CA TRP A 111 0.95 -11.48 -26.29
C TRP A 111 2.24 -10.68 -26.33
N LYS A 112 3.24 -11.19 -27.05
CA LYS A 112 4.48 -10.44 -27.26
C LYS A 112 4.18 -9.21 -28.12
N LEU A 113 4.32 -8.03 -27.53
CA LEU A 113 4.09 -6.76 -28.22
C LEU A 113 5.13 -6.62 -29.35
N GLY A 114 4.69 -6.53 -30.62
CA GLY A 114 5.57 -6.24 -31.76
C GLY A 114 5.96 -7.41 -32.67
N VAL A 115 5.40 -8.61 -32.51
CA VAL A 115 5.75 -9.77 -33.38
C VAL A 115 5.29 -9.67 -34.83
N ASN A 116 4.43 -8.71 -35.16
CA ASN A 116 4.10 -8.39 -36.54
C ASN A 116 4.81 -7.10 -36.97
N SER A 117 6.13 -7.20 -37.17
CA SER A 117 6.95 -6.14 -37.77
C SER A 117 6.37 -5.66 -39.11
N LYS A 118 5.63 -6.54 -39.83
CA LYS A 118 4.95 -6.22 -41.09
C LYS A 118 3.69 -5.36 -40.92
N ALA A 119 2.91 -5.52 -39.85
CA ALA A 119 1.77 -4.65 -39.55
C ALA A 119 2.22 -3.31 -38.94
N ALA A 120 3.23 -3.34 -38.06
CA ALA A 120 3.82 -2.13 -37.48
C ALA A 120 4.45 -1.21 -38.54
N ARG A 121 5.16 -1.77 -39.53
CA ARG A 121 5.70 -0.98 -40.65
C ARG A 121 4.62 -0.44 -41.59
N MET A 122 3.48 -1.12 -41.71
CA MET A 122 2.40 -0.71 -42.62
C MET A 122 1.52 0.38 -42.03
N SER A 123 1.31 0.38 -40.70
CA SER A 123 0.68 1.50 -40.00
C SER A 123 1.55 2.77 -39.98
N GLN A 124 2.87 2.63 -40.04
CA GLN A 124 3.78 3.77 -40.22
C GLN A 124 3.76 4.29 -41.67
N ARG A 125 3.67 3.42 -42.68
CA ARG A 125 3.68 3.83 -44.09
C ARG A 125 2.37 4.48 -44.55
N GLY A 126 1.23 4.11 -43.94
CA GLY A 126 -0.05 4.78 -44.18
C GLY A 126 -0.14 6.22 -43.66
N ARG A 127 0.74 6.62 -42.73
CA ARG A 127 0.82 8.01 -42.22
C ARG A 127 1.76 8.91 -43.02
N ALA A 128 2.61 8.36 -43.88
CA ALA A 128 3.56 9.12 -44.69
C ALA A 128 3.07 9.39 -46.12
N ALA A 129 1.99 8.74 -46.56
CA ALA A 129 1.49 8.83 -47.94
C ALA A 129 0.45 9.94 -48.17
N ASN A 130 -0.18 10.46 -47.11
CA ASN A 130 -1.08 11.61 -47.20
C ASN A 130 -0.59 12.67 -46.22
N GLY A 131 0.19 13.63 -46.74
CA GLY A 131 0.68 14.80 -46.01
C GLY A 131 -0.42 15.80 -45.72
N GLU A 132 -1.51 15.37 -45.08
CA GLU A 132 -2.56 16.23 -44.58
C GLU A 132 -2.74 15.95 -43.09
N ALA A 133 -2.39 16.95 -42.28
CA ALA A 133 -2.55 16.94 -40.85
C ALA A 133 -4.04 16.79 -40.52
N GLY A 134 -4.47 15.55 -40.33
CA GLY A 134 -5.79 15.25 -39.80
C GLY A 134 -5.92 15.87 -38.42
N ALA A 135 -6.84 16.83 -38.33
CA ALA A 135 -7.42 17.52 -37.18
C ALA A 135 -6.73 17.26 -35.83
N ASP A 136 -6.33 18.36 -35.19
CA ASP A 136 -5.99 18.48 -33.77
C ASP A 136 -7.07 17.82 -32.88
N MET A 137 -7.00 16.50 -32.75
CA MET A 137 -7.74 15.77 -31.74
C MET A 137 -7.03 16.07 -30.44
N HIS A 138 -7.61 16.97 -29.65
CA HIS A 138 -7.16 17.29 -28.30
C HIS A 138 -7.11 16.02 -27.47
N ASP A 139 -5.94 15.41 -27.42
CA ASP A 139 -5.65 14.29 -26.56
C ASP A 139 -5.42 14.83 -25.15
N ALA A 140 -6.51 14.89 -24.37
CA ALA A 140 -6.49 15.32 -22.98
C ALA A 140 -5.50 14.53 -22.10
N PHE A 141 -4.99 13.40 -22.59
CA PHE A 141 -4.04 12.53 -21.89
C PHE A 141 -2.67 12.40 -22.59
N ASN A 142 -2.38 13.17 -23.65
CA ASN A 142 -1.10 13.16 -24.38
C ASN A 142 -0.60 11.76 -24.85
N LEU A 143 -1.50 10.82 -25.12
CA LEU A 143 -1.19 9.45 -25.53
C LEU A 143 -0.71 9.33 -27.00
N PHE A 144 -1.11 10.24 -27.90
CA PHE A 144 -0.85 10.16 -29.34
C PHE A 144 0.04 11.27 -29.91
N GLY A 145 0.30 12.34 -29.14
CA GLY A 145 1.19 13.46 -29.52
C GLY A 145 2.68 13.24 -29.18
N ALA A 146 3.02 12.16 -28.47
CA ALA A 146 4.34 11.93 -27.88
C ALA A 146 5.44 11.48 -28.89
N ARG A 147 5.38 11.88 -30.16
CA ARG A 147 6.46 11.62 -31.13
C ARG A 147 7.13 12.85 -31.72
N ASN A 148 6.65 14.07 -31.43
CA ASN A 148 7.33 15.29 -31.87
C ASN A 148 7.62 16.29 -30.74
N ARG A 149 7.93 15.76 -29.54
CA ARG A 149 8.58 16.53 -28.48
C ARG A 149 9.81 15.80 -28.00
N GLN A 150 10.77 15.63 -28.91
CA GLN A 150 12.19 15.60 -28.54
C GLN A 150 12.60 17.03 -28.14
N GLN A 151 11.94 17.60 -27.13
CA GLN A 151 12.62 18.60 -26.32
C GLN A 151 13.62 17.80 -25.51
N ALA A 152 14.90 18.13 -25.69
CA ALA A 152 16.04 17.54 -25.01
C ALA A 152 15.64 17.06 -23.60
N ALA A 153 15.56 15.73 -23.44
CA ALA A 153 15.42 15.13 -22.13
C ALA A 153 16.65 15.60 -21.34
N GLN A 154 16.43 16.58 -20.46
CA GLN A 154 17.43 16.96 -19.48
C GLN A 154 17.83 15.67 -18.74
N PRO A 155 19.13 15.47 -18.47
CA PRO A 155 19.60 14.23 -17.85
C PRO A 155 18.80 13.99 -16.58
N GLU A 156 18.06 12.87 -16.53
CA GLU A 156 17.25 12.52 -15.37
C GLU A 156 18.13 12.57 -14.13
N SER A 157 17.68 13.30 -13.11
CA SER A 157 18.48 13.50 -11.91
C SER A 157 18.76 12.14 -11.28
N ARG A 158 20.05 11.80 -11.17
CA ARG A 158 20.54 10.55 -10.54
C ARG A 158 20.26 10.47 -9.04
N VAL A 159 19.44 11.39 -8.54
CA VAL A 159 19.20 11.65 -7.12
C VAL A 159 17.89 10.97 -6.72
N GLY A 160 17.99 9.99 -5.82
CA GLY A 160 16.84 9.30 -5.25
C GLY A 160 15.87 10.30 -4.60
N VAL A 161 14.59 9.93 -4.51
CA VAL A 161 13.51 10.81 -4.00
C VAL A 161 13.83 11.41 -2.62
N VAL A 162 14.51 10.65 -1.75
CA VAL A 162 14.92 11.09 -0.42
C VAL A 162 15.98 12.19 -0.49
N ALA A 163 16.98 12.04 -1.35
CA ALA A 163 18.05 13.04 -1.50
C ALA A 163 17.53 14.32 -2.15
N ARG A 164 16.56 14.23 -3.07
CA ARG A 164 15.84 15.37 -3.64
C ARG A 164 15.16 16.22 -2.56
N LYS A 165 14.34 15.58 -1.71
CA LYS A 165 13.67 16.28 -0.59
C LYS A 165 14.67 16.92 0.39
N ALA A 166 15.82 16.28 0.60
CA ALA A 166 16.86 16.84 1.45
C ALA A 166 17.55 18.07 0.82
N LEU A 167 17.79 18.06 -0.49
CA LEU A 167 18.28 19.23 -1.23
C LEU A 167 17.26 20.38 -1.22
N ASP A 168 15.98 20.07 -1.42
CA ASP A 168 14.89 21.05 -1.32
C ASP A 168 14.85 21.73 0.06
N THR A 169 15.03 20.96 1.14
CA THR A 169 15.06 21.47 2.52
C THR A 169 16.23 22.43 2.75
N LEU A 170 17.36 22.24 2.05
CA LEU A 170 18.51 23.15 2.07
C LEU A 170 18.39 24.31 1.06
N GLY A 171 17.37 24.28 0.20
CA GLY A 171 17.16 25.22 -0.90
C GLY A 171 18.20 25.10 -2.01
N LEU A 172 18.61 23.87 -2.32
CA LEU A 172 19.59 23.55 -3.36
C LEU A 172 18.95 22.75 -4.49
N ASP A 173 19.52 22.88 -5.70
CA ASP A 173 19.11 22.12 -6.88
C ASP A 173 19.73 20.71 -6.91
N ASP A 174 19.12 19.79 -7.65
CA ASP A 174 19.57 18.41 -7.87
C ASP A 174 21.02 18.30 -8.40
N THR A 175 21.51 19.36 -9.05
CA THR A 175 22.86 19.44 -9.64
C THR A 175 23.92 20.05 -8.71
N ALA A 176 23.58 20.34 -7.44
CA ALA A 176 24.48 20.98 -6.50
C ALA A 176 25.70 20.12 -6.14
N ASP A 177 26.89 20.74 -6.13
CA ASP A 177 28.15 20.11 -5.70
C ASP A 177 28.24 19.99 -4.16
N SER A 178 29.03 19.01 -3.70
CA SER A 178 29.33 18.73 -2.29
C SER A 178 29.85 19.96 -1.53
N ALA A 179 30.63 20.83 -2.18
CA ALA A 179 31.12 22.07 -1.59
C ALA A 179 29.98 23.07 -1.35
N ALA A 180 29.04 23.18 -2.30
CA ALA A 180 27.87 24.04 -2.20
C ALA A 180 26.93 23.58 -1.08
N ILE A 181 26.72 22.26 -0.93
CA ILE A 181 25.93 21.67 0.15
C ILE A 181 26.53 22.03 1.52
N LYS A 182 27.84 21.86 1.69
CA LYS A 182 28.54 22.20 2.95
C LYS A 182 28.48 23.70 3.26
N ALA A 183 28.58 24.55 2.25
CA ALA A 183 28.49 26.00 2.42
C ALA A 183 27.09 26.44 2.88
N ARG A 184 26.03 25.97 2.20
CA ARG A 184 24.64 26.28 2.55
C ARG A 184 24.25 25.76 3.92
N TYR A 185 24.67 24.55 4.27
CA TYR A 185 24.46 23.99 5.60
C TYR A 185 25.08 24.90 6.69
N LYS A 186 26.33 25.34 6.53
CA LYS A 186 27.00 26.23 7.49
C LYS A 186 26.29 27.58 7.62
N GLU A 187 25.80 28.14 6.52
CA GLU A 187 25.03 29.40 6.53
C GLU A 187 23.72 29.25 7.32
N LEU A 188 22.97 28.18 7.03
CA LEU A 188 21.70 27.90 7.69
C LEU A 188 21.89 27.63 9.18
N VAL A 189 22.89 26.84 9.58
CA VAL A 189 23.19 26.59 11.00
C VAL A 189 23.51 27.89 11.72
N LYS A 190 24.34 28.78 11.15
CA LYS A 190 24.63 30.08 11.77
C LYS A 190 23.38 30.95 11.93
N ARG A 191 22.49 30.95 10.94
CA ARG A 191 21.24 31.73 10.97
C ARG A 191 20.25 31.21 12.00
N PHE A 192 20.15 29.89 12.16
CA PHE A 192 19.16 29.25 13.03
C PHE A 192 19.74 28.77 14.38
N HIS A 193 20.99 29.10 14.71
CA HIS A 193 21.60 28.73 15.98
C HIS A 193 20.93 29.45 17.16
N PRO A 194 20.61 28.78 18.28
CA PRO A 194 19.92 29.39 19.42
C PRO A 194 20.75 30.50 20.10
N ASP A 195 22.08 30.36 20.11
CA ASP A 195 22.99 31.37 20.67
C ASP A 195 22.93 32.70 19.89
N ALA A 196 22.77 32.63 18.56
CA ALA A 196 22.65 33.82 17.71
C ALA A 196 21.24 34.43 17.74
N ASN A 197 20.23 33.67 18.16
CA ASN A 197 18.83 34.08 18.22
C ASN A 197 18.34 34.31 19.66
N GLY A 198 19.25 34.53 20.61
CA GLY A 198 18.88 34.89 22.00
C GLY A 198 18.08 33.83 22.76
N GLY A 199 18.15 32.55 22.36
CA GLY A 199 17.41 31.45 23.00
C GLY A 199 15.99 31.22 22.48
N ASP A 200 15.58 31.85 21.37
CA ASP A 200 14.27 31.65 20.77
C ASP A 200 14.05 30.21 20.26
N ARG A 201 13.20 29.46 20.96
CA ARG A 201 12.88 28.06 20.64
C ARG A 201 12.03 27.88 19.38
N SER A 202 11.39 28.94 18.90
CA SER A 202 10.51 28.91 17.72
C SER A 202 11.23 28.48 16.44
N ARG A 203 12.56 28.68 16.38
CA ARG A 203 13.41 28.37 15.21
C ARG A 203 14.13 27.02 15.32
N GLU A 204 13.98 26.32 16.45
CA GLU A 204 14.61 25.04 16.73
C GLU A 204 14.13 23.95 15.77
N GLY A 205 12.83 23.93 15.45
CA GLY A 205 12.25 22.94 14.53
C GLY A 205 12.90 22.99 13.14
N THR A 206 13.06 24.18 12.58
CA THR A 206 13.73 24.38 11.28
C THR A 206 15.20 23.93 11.34
N LEU A 207 15.91 24.20 12.45
CA LEU A 207 17.29 23.73 12.63
C LEU A 207 17.36 22.19 12.65
N GLN A 208 16.42 21.52 13.33
CA GLN A 208 16.35 20.07 13.37
C GLN A 208 16.08 19.47 11.97
N GLU A 209 15.23 20.11 11.16
CA GLU A 209 14.97 19.71 9.78
C GLU A 209 16.23 19.83 8.91
N ILE A 210 16.96 20.95 9.02
CA ILE A 210 18.23 21.19 8.31
C ILE A 210 19.27 20.12 8.67
N LEU A 211 19.39 19.78 9.96
CA LEU A 211 20.32 18.74 10.43
C LEU A 211 19.98 17.36 9.87
N LYS A 212 18.68 17.00 9.85
CA LYS A 212 18.21 15.73 9.28
C LYS A 212 18.47 15.66 7.78
N ALA A 213 18.19 16.73 7.04
CA ALA A 213 18.46 16.81 5.60
C ALA A 213 19.95 16.61 5.28
N TYR A 214 20.84 17.27 6.03
CA TYR A 214 22.29 17.10 5.83
C TYR A 214 22.76 15.66 6.13
N GLN A 215 22.23 15.02 7.17
CA GLN A 215 22.54 13.62 7.49
C GLN A 215 22.09 12.67 6.38
N GLN A 216 20.91 12.91 5.78
CA GLN A 216 20.42 12.14 4.65
C GLN A 216 21.35 12.26 3.43
N LEU A 217 21.78 13.48 3.08
CA LEU A 217 22.74 13.70 1.97
C LEU A 217 24.09 13.03 2.22
N LYS A 218 24.56 13.04 3.48
CA LYS A 218 25.78 12.33 3.87
C LYS A 218 25.63 10.81 3.73
N SER A 219 24.47 10.24 4.08
CA SER A 219 24.21 8.80 3.94
C SER A 219 24.19 8.33 2.48
N VAL A 220 23.77 9.20 1.56
CA VAL A 220 23.72 8.95 0.12
C VAL A 220 25.09 9.17 -0.55
N GLY A 221 26.06 9.75 0.16
CA GLY A 221 27.42 9.99 -0.35
C GLY A 221 27.56 11.25 -1.21
N MET A 222 26.67 12.23 -1.05
CA MET A 222 26.75 13.52 -1.77
C MET A 222 27.65 14.55 -1.06
N VAL A 223 28.19 14.23 0.12
CA VAL A 223 28.90 15.14 1.04
C VAL A 223 30.09 14.45 1.68
#